data_AF-Q15646-F1
#
_entry.id   AF-Q15646-F1
#
_cell.length_a   1.000
_cell.length_b   1.000
_cell.length_c   1.000
_cell.angle_alpha   90.00
_cell.angle_beta   90.00
_cell.angle_gamma   90.00
#
_symmetry.space_group_name_H-M   'P 1'
#
loop_
_entity.id
_entity.type
_entity.pdbx_description
1 polymer ?
#
loop_
_entity_poly.entity_id
_entity_poly.type
_entity_poly.pdbx_seq_one_letter_code
_entity_poly.pdbx_strand_id
1 'polypeptide(L)'
;MALMQELYSTPASRLDSFVAQWLQPHREWKEEVLDAVRTVEEFLRQEHFQGKRGLDQDVRVLKVVKVGSFGNGTVLRSTREVELVAFLSCFHSFQEAAKHHKDVLRLIWKTMWQSQDLLDLGLEDLRMEQRVPDALVFTIQTRGTAEPITVTIVPAYRALGPSLPNSQPPPEVYVSLIKACGGPGNFCPSFSELQRNFVKHRPTKLKSLLRLVKHWYQQYVKARSPRANLPPLYALELLTIYAWEMGTEEDENFMLDEGFTTVMDLLLEYEVICIYWTKYYTLHNAIIEDCVRKQLKKERPIILDPADPTLNVAEGYRWDIVAQRASQCLKQDCCYDNRENPISSWNVKRARDIHLTVEQRGYPDFNLIVNPYEPIRKVKEKIRRTRGYSGLQRLSFQVPGSERQLLSSRCSLAKYGIFSHTHIYLLETIPSEIQVFVKNPDGGSYAYAINPNSFILGLKQQIEDQQGLPKKQQQLEFQGQVLQDWLGLGIYGIQDSDTLILSKKKGEALFPAS
;
A
#
# COMPACT_ATOMS: atom_id res chain seq x y z
N MET A 1 4.89 -25.26 -34.71
CA MET A 1 4.87 -24.65 -33.35
C MET A 1 3.64 -23.77 -33.29
N ALA A 2 2.71 -24.01 -32.35
CA ALA A 2 1.58 -23.10 -32.17
C ALA A 2 2.13 -21.71 -31.81
N LEU A 3 1.67 -20.67 -32.51
CA LEU A 3 2.05 -19.28 -32.18
C LEU A 3 1.70 -19.05 -30.71
N MET A 4 2.66 -18.54 -29.92
CA MET A 4 2.45 -18.31 -28.50
C MET A 4 1.27 -17.34 -28.34
N GLN A 5 0.19 -17.80 -27.71
CA GLN A 5 -0.97 -16.95 -27.51
C GLN A 5 -0.55 -15.77 -26.62
N GLU A 6 -0.90 -14.55 -27.01
CA GLU A 6 -0.62 -13.37 -26.20
C GLU A 6 -1.75 -13.13 -25.20
N LEU A 7 -1.43 -12.51 -24.06
CA LEU A 7 -2.43 -12.23 -23.02
C LEU A 7 -3.56 -11.33 -23.54
N TYR A 8 -3.22 -10.28 -24.30
CA TYR A 8 -4.20 -9.28 -24.75
C TYR A 8 -5.22 -9.83 -25.76
N SER A 9 -4.88 -10.90 -26.48
CA SER A 9 -5.80 -11.60 -27.41
C SER A 9 -6.42 -12.87 -26.79
N THR A 10 -6.25 -13.05 -25.48
CA THR A 10 -6.89 -14.15 -24.75
C THR A 10 -8.17 -13.63 -24.12
N PRO A 11 -9.37 -14.12 -24.52
CA PRO A 11 -10.62 -13.74 -23.89
C PRO A 11 -10.60 -14.02 -22.38
N ALA A 12 -11.25 -13.16 -21.59
CA ALA A 12 -11.36 -13.28 -20.12
C ALA A 12 -11.73 -14.71 -19.67
N SER A 13 -12.71 -15.31 -20.35
CA SER A 13 -13.19 -16.69 -20.10
C SER A 13 -12.14 -17.81 -20.28
N ARG A 14 -10.98 -17.51 -20.88
CA ARG A 14 -9.90 -18.46 -21.15
C ARG A 14 -8.64 -18.21 -20.32
N LEU A 15 -8.65 -17.25 -19.39
CA LEU A 15 -7.46 -16.91 -18.62
C LEU A 15 -6.93 -18.07 -17.76
N ASP A 16 -7.80 -18.90 -17.16
CA ASP A 16 -7.36 -20.08 -16.40
C ASP A 16 -6.56 -21.05 -17.28
N SER A 17 -7.08 -21.35 -18.48
CA SER A 17 -6.40 -22.18 -19.48
C SER A 17 -5.09 -21.56 -19.94
N PHE A 18 -5.08 -20.23 -20.13
CA PHE A 18 -3.87 -19.50 -20.50
C PHE A 18 -2.77 -19.64 -19.44
N VAL A 19 -3.11 -19.45 -18.15
CA VAL A 19 -2.16 -19.63 -17.05
C VAL A 19 -1.62 -21.06 -17.02
N ALA A 20 -2.50 -22.06 -17.12
CA ALA A 20 -2.12 -23.47 -17.05
C ALA A 20 -1.19 -23.89 -18.19
N GLN A 21 -1.48 -23.46 -19.42
CA GLN A 21 -0.77 -23.91 -20.62
C GLN A 21 0.51 -23.10 -20.90
N TRP A 22 0.49 -21.79 -20.65
CA TRP A 22 1.56 -20.88 -21.10
C TRP A 22 2.40 -20.30 -19.97
N LEU A 23 1.84 -20.13 -18.76
CA LEU A 23 2.56 -19.46 -17.67
C LEU A 23 3.19 -20.42 -16.67
N GLN A 24 2.58 -21.58 -16.41
CA GLN A 24 3.14 -22.54 -15.46
C GLN A 24 4.41 -23.19 -16.01
N PRO A 25 5.52 -23.28 -15.25
CA PRO A 25 6.71 -24.00 -15.68
C PRO A 25 6.43 -25.51 -15.80
N HIS A 26 7.15 -26.20 -16.69
CA HIS A 26 7.14 -27.66 -16.67
C HIS A 26 7.71 -28.17 -15.34
N ARG A 27 7.10 -29.22 -14.77
CA ARG A 27 7.49 -29.78 -13.48
C ARG A 27 8.93 -30.31 -13.51
N GLU A 28 9.28 -31.03 -14.57
CA GLU A 28 10.61 -31.62 -14.78
C GLU A 28 11.69 -30.54 -14.86
N TRP A 29 11.47 -29.53 -15.71
CA TRP A 29 12.35 -28.36 -15.80
C TRP A 29 12.58 -27.69 -14.44
N LYS A 30 11.51 -27.47 -13.66
CA LYS A 30 11.63 -26.86 -12.34
C LYS A 30 12.47 -27.70 -11.39
N GLU A 31 12.31 -29.02 -11.42
CA GLU A 31 13.09 -29.94 -10.60
C GLU A 31 14.57 -29.91 -10.99
N GLU A 32 14.85 -29.87 -12.29
CA GLU A 32 16.20 -29.79 -12.83
C GLU A 32 16.94 -28.51 -12.38
N VAL A 33 16.25 -27.36 -12.44
CA VAL A 33 16.78 -26.10 -11.91
C VAL A 33 17.03 -26.19 -10.40
N LEU A 34 16.09 -26.75 -9.64
CA LEU A 34 16.23 -26.89 -8.19
C LEU A 34 17.36 -27.84 -7.80
N ASP A 35 17.63 -28.85 -8.62
CA ASP A 35 18.74 -29.79 -8.46
C ASP A 35 20.11 -29.12 -8.61
N ALA A 36 20.27 -28.28 -9.63
CA ALA A 36 21.48 -27.47 -9.81
C ALA A 36 21.68 -26.48 -8.65
N VAL A 37 20.62 -25.75 -8.26
CA VAL A 37 20.64 -24.78 -7.15
C VAL A 37 20.94 -25.45 -5.82
N ARG A 38 20.52 -26.71 -5.61
CA ARG A 38 20.82 -27.45 -4.37
C ARG A 38 22.33 -27.57 -4.14
N THR A 39 23.11 -27.73 -5.20
CA THR A 39 24.58 -27.77 -5.13
C THR A 39 25.15 -26.44 -4.63
N VAL A 40 24.58 -25.31 -5.08
CA VAL A 40 24.94 -23.97 -4.56
C VAL A 40 24.59 -23.84 -3.08
N GLU A 41 23.40 -24.30 -2.67
CA GLU A 41 22.98 -24.28 -1.26
C GLU A 41 23.87 -25.17 -0.37
N GLU A 42 24.33 -26.31 -0.88
CA GLU A 42 25.26 -27.22 -0.20
C GLU A 42 26.65 -26.59 -0.06
N PHE A 43 27.21 -26.07 -1.16
CA PHE A 43 28.47 -25.31 -1.15
C PHE A 43 28.45 -24.22 -0.09
N LEU A 44 27.46 -23.32 -0.13
CA LEU A 44 27.39 -22.20 0.81
C LEU A 44 27.38 -22.66 2.29
N ARG A 45 26.69 -23.76 2.62
CA ARG A 45 26.58 -24.25 4.00
C ARG A 45 27.83 -24.99 4.49
N GLN A 46 28.50 -25.71 3.62
CA GLN A 46 29.63 -26.55 3.97
C GLN A 46 30.94 -25.76 4.01
N GLU A 47 31.05 -24.70 3.21
CA GLU A 47 32.27 -23.92 3.06
C GLU A 47 32.65 -23.14 4.33
N HIS A 48 33.95 -23.10 4.61
CA HIS A 48 34.55 -22.31 5.69
C HIS A 48 35.26 -21.10 5.09
N PHE A 49 34.58 -19.95 5.10
CA PHE A 49 35.07 -18.76 4.43
C PHE A 49 36.10 -18.03 5.32
N GLN A 50 37.35 -17.99 4.86
CA GLN A 50 38.43 -17.31 5.57
C GLN A 50 38.27 -15.78 5.50
N GLY A 51 37.74 -15.21 6.58
CA GLY A 51 37.42 -13.79 6.68
C GLY A 51 38.67 -12.90 6.66
N LYS A 52 38.52 -11.69 6.10
CA LYS A 52 39.51 -10.61 6.18
C LYS A 52 38.79 -9.30 6.54
N ARG A 53 39.54 -8.30 7.01
CA ARG A 53 39.09 -6.91 7.25
C ARG A 53 38.02 -6.73 8.34
N GLY A 54 38.23 -7.34 9.51
CA GLY A 54 37.37 -7.15 10.69
C GLY A 54 36.12 -8.04 10.71
N LEU A 55 35.98 -8.92 9.72
CA LEU A 55 35.12 -10.10 9.81
C LEU A 55 35.78 -11.16 10.71
N ASP A 56 34.96 -12.04 11.28
CA ASP A 56 35.43 -13.23 12.00
C ASP A 56 36.43 -14.02 11.16
N GLN A 57 37.37 -14.70 11.84
CA GLN A 57 38.40 -15.49 11.16
C GLN A 57 37.79 -16.63 10.33
N ASP A 58 36.72 -17.25 10.83
CA ASP A 58 35.95 -18.29 10.14
C ASP A 58 34.49 -17.85 9.97
N VAL A 59 34.16 -17.40 8.76
CA VAL A 59 32.81 -16.97 8.40
C VAL A 59 32.04 -18.17 7.85
N ARG A 60 30.85 -18.41 8.39
CA ARG A 60 29.97 -19.53 7.99
C ARG A 60 28.62 -19.01 7.51
N VAL A 61 28.03 -19.69 6.52
CA VAL A 61 26.62 -19.48 6.16
C VAL A 61 25.76 -20.38 7.02
N LEU A 62 25.07 -19.79 7.98
CA LEU A 62 24.22 -20.48 8.96
C LEU A 62 22.97 -21.10 8.31
N LYS A 63 22.46 -20.46 7.25
CA LYS A 63 21.21 -20.86 6.59
C LYS A 63 21.14 -20.21 5.22
N VAL A 64 20.64 -20.96 4.24
CA VAL A 64 20.32 -20.46 2.90
C VAL A 64 18.82 -20.60 2.69
N VAL A 65 18.19 -19.58 2.13
CA VAL A 65 16.76 -19.61 1.80
C VAL A 65 16.53 -19.18 0.36
N LYS A 66 15.78 -20.00 -0.38
CA LYS A 66 15.20 -19.62 -1.67
C LYS A 66 14.09 -18.59 -1.46
N VAL A 67 14.21 -17.45 -2.13
CA VAL A 67 13.25 -16.34 -2.11
C VAL A 67 12.73 -16.10 -3.54
N GLY A 68 12.06 -14.97 -3.77
CA GLY A 68 11.49 -14.66 -5.08
C GLY A 68 10.49 -15.72 -5.57
N SER A 69 10.38 -15.86 -6.89
CA SER A 69 9.39 -16.74 -7.53
C SER A 69 9.58 -18.23 -7.18
N PHE A 70 10.83 -18.68 -7.06
CA PHE A 70 11.13 -20.08 -6.68
C PHE A 70 10.80 -20.34 -5.20
N GLY A 71 11.04 -19.37 -4.32
CA GLY A 71 10.73 -19.46 -2.90
C GLY A 71 9.22 -19.43 -2.61
N ASN A 72 8.47 -18.56 -3.28
CA ASN A 72 7.05 -18.34 -3.00
C ASN A 72 6.08 -19.16 -3.89
N GLY A 73 6.61 -19.89 -4.87
CA GLY A 73 5.82 -20.74 -5.76
C GLY A 73 5.07 -19.98 -6.85
N THR A 74 5.57 -18.82 -7.28
CA THR A 74 5.04 -18.04 -8.42
C THR A 74 5.97 -18.05 -9.64
N VAL A 75 6.81 -19.09 -9.78
CA VAL A 75 7.64 -19.33 -10.97
C VAL A 75 6.78 -19.29 -12.24
N LEU A 76 7.28 -18.59 -13.25
CA LEU A 76 6.72 -18.52 -14.61
C LEU A 76 7.57 -19.37 -15.56
N ARG A 77 6.98 -19.75 -16.69
CA ARG A 77 7.69 -20.44 -17.77
C ARG A 77 8.90 -19.65 -18.30
N SER A 78 8.81 -18.32 -18.28
CA SER A 78 9.87 -17.39 -18.66
C SER A 78 10.89 -17.10 -17.56
N THR A 79 10.71 -17.62 -16.34
CA THR A 79 11.64 -17.34 -15.24
C THR A 79 13.00 -17.97 -15.52
N ARG A 80 14.07 -17.18 -15.44
CA ARG A 80 15.46 -17.63 -15.63
C ARG A 80 16.39 -17.21 -14.49
N GLU A 81 15.83 -16.80 -13.36
CA GLU A 81 16.59 -16.38 -12.18
C GLU A 81 16.09 -17.10 -10.91
N VAL A 82 17.02 -17.53 -10.07
CA VAL A 82 16.78 -18.09 -8.74
C VAL A 82 17.45 -17.21 -7.69
N GLU A 83 16.64 -16.69 -6.76
CA GLU A 83 17.12 -15.77 -5.73
C GLU A 83 17.36 -16.51 -4.41
N LEU A 84 18.56 -16.34 -3.84
CA LEU A 84 18.99 -16.92 -2.58
C LEU A 84 19.36 -15.82 -1.58
N VAL A 85 18.93 -16.01 -0.33
CA VAL A 85 19.43 -15.22 0.81
C VAL A 85 20.28 -16.13 1.68
N ALA A 86 21.50 -15.69 1.96
CA ALA A 86 22.47 -16.38 2.81
C ALA A 86 22.57 -15.66 4.16
N PHE A 87 22.21 -16.34 5.24
CA PHE A 87 22.35 -15.82 6.60
C PHE A 87 23.74 -16.14 7.15
N LEU A 88 24.50 -15.11 7.53
CA LEU A 88 25.89 -15.27 7.92
C LEU A 88 26.12 -15.27 9.43
N SER A 89 27.17 -15.98 9.86
CA SER A 89 27.60 -16.07 11.25
C SER A 89 28.22 -14.77 11.78
N CYS A 90 28.91 -14.02 10.91
CA CYS A 90 29.67 -12.82 11.27
C CYS A 90 28.83 -11.54 11.32
N PHE A 91 27.51 -11.64 11.17
CA PHE A 91 26.60 -10.51 11.35
C PHE A 91 25.83 -10.69 12.65
N HIS A 92 26.05 -9.78 13.60
CA HIS A 92 25.37 -9.78 14.90
C HIS A 92 24.36 -8.63 15.02
N SER A 93 24.37 -7.69 14.08
CA SER A 93 23.41 -6.59 14.01
C SER A 93 23.08 -6.21 12.56
N PHE A 94 21.99 -5.45 12.39
CA PHE A 94 21.64 -4.84 11.11
C PHE A 94 22.77 -3.92 10.59
N GLN A 95 23.38 -3.13 11.48
CA GLN A 95 24.45 -2.20 11.12
C GLN A 95 25.71 -2.93 10.62
N GLU A 96 26.07 -4.05 11.24
CA GLU A 96 27.19 -4.88 10.78
C GLU A 96 26.92 -5.48 9.41
N ALA A 97 25.72 -6.00 9.18
CA ALA A 97 25.33 -6.50 7.86
C ALA A 97 25.44 -5.41 6.78
N ALA A 98 24.95 -4.20 7.04
CA ALA A 98 25.11 -3.08 6.10
C ALA A 98 26.58 -2.71 5.86
N LYS A 99 27.38 -2.64 6.93
CA LYS A 99 28.80 -2.24 6.85
C LYS A 99 29.63 -3.24 6.06
N HIS A 100 29.42 -4.54 6.29
CA HIS A 100 30.24 -5.61 5.74
C HIS A 100 29.60 -6.36 4.56
N HIS A 101 28.44 -5.90 4.07
CA HIS A 101 27.68 -6.51 2.96
C HIS A 101 28.56 -6.85 1.75
N LYS A 102 29.30 -5.86 1.25
CA LYS A 102 30.15 -6.03 0.05
C LYS A 102 31.40 -6.85 0.33
N ASP A 103 31.93 -6.82 1.56
CA ASP A 103 33.09 -7.61 1.93
C ASP A 103 32.77 -9.10 1.90
N VAL A 104 31.59 -9.46 2.43
CA VAL A 104 31.04 -10.80 2.36
C VAL A 104 30.78 -11.24 0.92
N LEU A 105 30.17 -10.40 0.08
CA LEU A 105 29.93 -10.76 -1.32
C LEU A 105 31.24 -11.07 -2.06
N ARG A 106 32.30 -10.28 -1.83
CA ARG A 106 33.63 -10.54 -2.42
C ARG A 106 34.26 -11.82 -1.87
N LEU A 107 34.01 -12.14 -0.60
CA LEU A 107 34.48 -13.38 0.02
C LEU A 107 33.81 -14.60 -0.63
N ILE A 108 32.48 -14.60 -0.73
CA ILE A 108 31.71 -15.66 -1.39
C ILE A 108 32.17 -15.81 -2.85
N TRP A 109 32.26 -14.69 -3.58
CA TRP A 109 32.76 -14.67 -4.95
C TRP A 109 34.12 -15.36 -5.07
N LYS A 110 35.11 -14.93 -4.30
CA LYS A 110 36.46 -15.50 -4.37
C LYS A 110 36.46 -17.02 -4.16
N THR A 111 35.67 -17.51 -3.21
CA THR A 111 35.63 -18.93 -2.88
C THR A 111 34.88 -19.74 -3.94
N MET A 112 33.85 -19.18 -4.59
CA MET A 112 33.12 -19.86 -5.67
C MET A 112 34.03 -20.25 -6.84
N TRP A 113 35.01 -19.41 -7.21
CA TRP A 113 35.97 -19.75 -8.27
C TRP A 113 36.93 -20.89 -7.93
N GLN A 114 36.96 -21.34 -6.67
CA GLN A 114 37.77 -22.47 -6.22
C GLN A 114 36.92 -23.74 -6.00
N SER A 115 35.60 -23.65 -6.13
CA SER A 115 34.70 -24.79 -5.90
C SER A 115 34.62 -25.67 -7.14
N GLN A 116 35.16 -26.89 -7.05
CA GLN A 116 35.10 -27.85 -8.15
C GLN A 116 33.64 -28.21 -8.50
N ASP A 117 32.78 -28.39 -7.50
CA ASP A 117 31.36 -28.72 -7.72
C ASP A 117 30.63 -27.66 -8.56
N LEU A 118 30.93 -26.37 -8.33
CA LEU A 118 30.34 -25.29 -9.10
C LEU A 118 30.97 -25.15 -10.48
N LEU A 119 32.29 -25.39 -10.62
CA LEU A 119 32.97 -25.42 -11.91
C LEU A 119 32.43 -26.54 -12.81
N ASP A 120 32.14 -27.71 -12.24
CA ASP A 120 31.52 -28.84 -12.96
C ASP A 120 30.06 -28.53 -13.39
N LEU A 121 29.40 -27.60 -12.69
CA LEU A 121 28.11 -27.03 -13.07
C LEU A 121 28.23 -25.88 -14.09
N GLY A 122 29.41 -25.64 -14.67
CA GLY A 122 29.60 -24.60 -15.69
C GLY A 122 29.45 -23.17 -15.13
N LEU A 123 29.96 -22.92 -13.92
CA LEU A 123 29.91 -21.61 -13.28
C LEU A 123 30.54 -20.52 -14.16
N GLU A 124 29.75 -19.51 -14.52
CA GLU A 124 30.20 -18.38 -15.34
C GLU A 124 29.51 -17.06 -14.93
N ASP A 125 29.89 -15.96 -15.58
CA ASP A 125 29.26 -14.64 -15.42
C ASP A 125 29.22 -14.05 -13.99
N LEU A 126 30.14 -14.46 -13.12
CA LEU A 126 30.22 -13.92 -11.75
C LEU A 126 30.44 -12.40 -11.74
N ARG A 127 29.48 -11.68 -11.16
CA ARG A 127 29.50 -10.23 -11.03
C ARG A 127 28.71 -9.75 -9.83
N MET A 128 29.07 -8.59 -9.29
CA MET A 128 28.26 -7.88 -8.32
C MET A 128 27.33 -6.90 -9.03
N GLU A 129 26.02 -7.11 -8.95
CA GLU A 129 25.03 -6.17 -9.46
C GLU A 129 24.57 -5.22 -8.34
N GLN A 130 24.55 -3.92 -8.62
CA GLN A 130 23.96 -2.91 -7.73
C GLN A 130 22.43 -3.02 -7.77
N ARG A 131 21.91 -4.01 -7.04
CA ARG A 131 20.50 -4.11 -6.66
C ARG A 131 20.31 -3.40 -5.30
N VAL A 132 19.10 -3.41 -4.76
CA VAL A 132 18.81 -2.85 -3.42
C VAL A 132 18.45 -4.00 -2.48
N PRO A 133 19.42 -4.56 -1.71
CA PRO A 133 20.88 -4.28 -1.69
C PRO A 133 21.67 -5.01 -2.79
N ASP A 134 22.99 -4.73 -2.90
CA ASP A 134 23.89 -5.40 -3.83
C ASP A 134 23.74 -6.93 -3.77
N ALA A 135 23.80 -7.60 -4.91
CA ALA A 135 23.72 -9.05 -5.01
C ALA A 135 24.92 -9.61 -5.79
N LEU A 136 25.39 -10.79 -5.43
CA LEU A 136 26.28 -11.57 -6.29
C LEU A 136 25.42 -12.32 -7.30
N VAL A 137 25.71 -12.16 -8.58
CA VAL A 137 24.97 -12.73 -9.70
C VAL A 137 25.91 -13.58 -10.54
N PHE A 138 25.45 -14.76 -10.95
CA PHE A 138 26.21 -15.70 -11.78
C PHE A 138 25.26 -16.66 -12.48
N THR A 139 25.77 -17.43 -13.43
CA THR A 139 25.03 -18.51 -14.07
C THR A 139 25.66 -19.87 -13.78
N ILE A 140 24.81 -20.88 -13.69
CA ILE A 140 25.18 -22.30 -13.64
C ILE A 140 24.33 -23.04 -14.66
N GLN A 141 24.76 -24.23 -15.05
CA GLN A 141 24.05 -25.10 -15.99
C GLN A 141 23.26 -26.18 -15.24
N THR A 142 22.11 -26.55 -15.77
CA THR A 142 21.36 -27.72 -15.28
C THR A 142 22.06 -29.01 -15.70
N ARG A 143 21.95 -30.08 -14.88
CA ARG A 143 22.68 -31.33 -15.13
C ARG A 143 22.20 -32.12 -16.35
N GLY A 144 20.92 -32.05 -16.70
CA GLY A 144 20.34 -32.86 -17.77
C GLY A 144 20.44 -32.18 -19.14
N THR A 145 19.98 -30.93 -19.21
CA THR A 145 19.83 -30.14 -20.44
C THR A 145 20.97 -29.16 -20.66
N ALA A 146 21.85 -28.96 -19.68
CA ALA A 146 22.91 -27.94 -19.70
C ALA A 146 22.37 -26.53 -19.97
N GLU A 147 21.14 -26.24 -19.55
CA GLU A 147 20.56 -24.91 -19.74
C GLU A 147 21.13 -23.94 -18.70
N PRO A 148 21.45 -22.69 -19.09
CA PRO A 148 21.92 -21.68 -18.16
C PRO A 148 20.78 -21.16 -17.29
N ILE A 149 20.99 -21.17 -15.98
CA ILE A 149 20.13 -20.51 -14.99
C ILE A 149 20.92 -19.46 -14.21
N THR A 150 20.37 -18.24 -14.12
CA THR A 150 20.97 -17.19 -13.28
C THR A 150 20.63 -17.45 -11.82
N VAL A 151 21.61 -17.34 -10.93
CA VAL A 151 21.45 -17.42 -9.48
C VAL A 151 21.94 -16.12 -8.87
N THR A 152 21.18 -15.60 -7.90
CA THR A 152 21.56 -14.42 -7.14
C THR A 152 21.69 -14.73 -5.66
N ILE A 153 22.72 -14.19 -5.02
CA ILE A 153 22.98 -14.36 -3.58
C ILE A 153 23.00 -12.99 -2.92
N VAL A 154 22.18 -12.84 -1.88
CA VAL A 154 22.16 -11.67 -1.00
C VAL A 154 22.49 -12.11 0.43
N PRO A 155 23.54 -11.55 1.07
CA PRO A 155 23.87 -11.87 2.45
C PRO A 155 22.94 -11.11 3.40
N ALA A 156 22.64 -11.71 4.56
CA ALA A 156 21.70 -11.17 5.51
C ALA A 156 22.09 -11.45 6.97
N TYR A 157 21.76 -10.50 7.85
CA TYR A 157 21.76 -10.73 9.29
C TYR A 157 20.58 -11.62 9.68
N ARG A 158 20.83 -12.65 10.49
CA ARG A 158 19.78 -13.56 10.98
C ARG A 158 19.07 -12.98 12.20
N ALA A 159 18.23 -11.97 11.96
CA ALA A 159 17.42 -11.33 13.00
C ALA A 159 16.31 -12.23 13.58
N LEU A 160 15.90 -13.27 12.83
CA LEU A 160 14.84 -14.18 13.21
C LEU A 160 15.39 -15.54 13.67
N GLY A 161 14.99 -15.94 14.88
CA GLY A 161 15.24 -17.28 15.40
C GLY A 161 14.38 -18.35 14.70
N PRO A 162 14.64 -19.65 14.97
CA PRO A 162 13.80 -20.73 14.49
C PRO A 162 12.37 -20.60 15.05
N SER A 163 11.37 -20.56 14.18
CA SER A 163 9.95 -20.52 14.57
C SER A 163 9.07 -21.21 13.53
N LEU A 164 7.80 -21.45 13.88
CA LEU A 164 6.82 -21.98 12.93
C LEU A 164 6.61 -20.99 11.76
N PRO A 165 6.40 -21.48 10.52
CA PRO A 165 6.07 -20.60 9.40
C PRO A 165 4.86 -19.73 9.73
N ASN A 166 4.98 -18.44 9.45
CA ASN A 166 3.98 -17.40 9.70
C ASN A 166 3.76 -16.97 11.16
N SER A 167 4.56 -17.45 12.12
CA SER A 167 4.52 -16.90 13.49
C SER A 167 4.94 -15.43 13.51
N GLN A 168 4.31 -14.61 14.37
CA GLN A 168 4.75 -13.24 14.59
C GLN A 168 6.11 -13.22 15.28
N PRO A 169 7.11 -12.50 14.73
CA PRO A 169 8.36 -12.24 15.44
C PRO A 169 8.14 -11.46 16.75
N PRO A 170 9.06 -11.59 17.72
CA PRO A 170 9.04 -10.75 18.91
C PRO A 170 9.18 -9.27 18.52
N PRO A 171 8.38 -8.34 19.11
CA PRO A 171 8.42 -6.92 18.79
C PRO A 171 9.82 -6.29 18.87
N GLU A 172 10.68 -6.79 19.74
CA GLU A 172 12.05 -6.33 19.97
C GLU A 172 12.91 -6.39 18.70
N VAL A 173 12.63 -7.33 17.80
CA VAL A 173 13.32 -7.45 16.50
C VAL A 173 13.02 -6.24 15.62
N TYR A 174 11.76 -5.81 15.58
CA TYR A 174 11.36 -4.62 14.82
C TYR A 174 11.79 -3.33 15.52
N VAL A 175 11.79 -3.30 16.85
CA VAL A 175 12.34 -2.16 17.60
C VAL A 175 13.83 -1.97 17.31
N SER A 176 14.62 -3.05 17.26
CA SER A 176 16.04 -2.97 16.92
C SER A 176 16.26 -2.59 15.45
N LEU A 177 15.43 -3.07 14.52
CA LEU A 177 15.41 -2.65 13.12
C LEU A 177 15.17 -1.14 12.99
N ILE A 178 14.13 -0.61 13.63
CA ILE A 178 13.76 0.81 13.58
C ILE A 178 14.88 1.67 14.16
N LYS A 179 15.49 1.24 15.29
CA LYS A 179 16.63 1.93 15.92
C LYS A 179 17.91 1.87 15.08
N ALA A 180 18.07 0.86 14.23
CA ALA A 180 19.25 0.75 13.37
C ALA A 180 19.30 1.85 12.30
N CYS A 181 18.18 2.56 12.06
CA CYS A 181 18.10 3.73 11.17
C CYS A 181 18.71 3.50 9.78
N GLY A 182 18.56 2.29 9.25
CA GLY A 182 19.01 1.96 7.90
C GLY A 182 18.16 2.64 6.82
N GLY A 183 18.74 2.78 5.63
CA GLY A 183 17.96 3.16 4.44
C GLY A 183 16.81 2.17 4.18
N PRO A 184 15.66 2.63 3.65
CA PRO A 184 14.53 1.77 3.34
C PRO A 184 14.94 0.53 2.54
N GLY A 185 14.60 -0.66 3.02
CA GLY A 185 14.85 -1.92 2.33
C GLY A 185 16.27 -2.49 2.47
N ASN A 186 17.23 -1.77 3.07
CA ASN A 186 18.59 -2.31 3.26
C ASN A 186 18.63 -3.57 4.13
N PHE A 187 17.67 -3.73 5.03
CA PHE A 187 17.59 -4.85 5.97
C PHE A 187 16.49 -5.85 5.62
N CYS A 188 15.79 -5.64 4.49
CA CYS A 188 14.78 -6.51 3.94
C CYS A 188 15.22 -8.00 3.85
N PRO A 189 16.47 -8.34 3.47
CA PRO A 189 16.92 -9.73 3.43
C PRO A 189 16.81 -10.47 4.77
N SER A 190 16.92 -9.77 5.90
CA SER A 190 16.75 -10.36 7.24
C SER A 190 15.33 -10.89 7.49
N PHE A 191 14.33 -10.36 6.78
CA PHE A 191 12.91 -10.74 6.87
C PHE A 191 12.42 -11.52 5.64
N SER A 192 13.32 -11.91 4.75
CA SER A 192 13.01 -12.57 3.48
C SER A 192 12.21 -13.87 3.63
N GLU A 193 12.38 -14.62 4.72
CA GLU A 193 11.54 -15.77 5.02
C GLU A 193 10.08 -15.39 5.22
N LEU A 194 9.82 -14.27 5.89
CA LEU A 194 8.47 -13.76 6.14
C LEU A 194 7.84 -13.26 4.84
N GLN A 195 8.57 -12.49 4.03
CA GLN A 195 8.10 -12.05 2.71
C GLN A 195 7.74 -13.24 1.82
N ARG A 196 8.63 -14.24 1.75
CA ARG A 196 8.38 -15.49 1.04
C ARG A 196 7.13 -16.16 1.58
N ASN A 197 7.01 -16.32 2.90
CA ASN A 197 5.92 -17.06 3.51
C ASN A 197 4.56 -16.36 3.31
N PHE A 198 4.54 -15.01 3.28
CA PHE A 198 3.35 -14.21 3.02
C PHE A 198 2.72 -14.49 1.65
N VAL A 199 3.57 -14.69 0.65
CA VAL A 199 3.13 -15.05 -0.71
C VAL A 199 3.01 -16.58 -0.86
N LYS A 200 3.84 -17.38 -0.19
CA LYS A 200 3.88 -18.84 -0.36
C LYS A 200 2.62 -19.55 0.17
N HIS A 201 2.11 -19.16 1.33
CA HIS A 201 1.00 -19.85 1.99
C HIS A 201 -0.34 -19.24 1.57
N ARG A 202 -0.64 -19.31 0.27
CA ARG A 202 -1.89 -18.79 -0.35
C ARG A 202 -2.50 -19.83 -1.29
N PRO A 203 -3.82 -19.81 -1.53
CA PRO A 203 -4.50 -20.78 -2.39
C PRO A 203 -3.92 -20.89 -3.79
N THR A 204 -4.04 -22.06 -4.41
CA THR A 204 -3.51 -22.33 -5.75
C THR A 204 -4.05 -21.36 -6.79
N LYS A 205 -5.35 -21.01 -6.73
CA LYS A 205 -5.96 -20.06 -7.67
C LYS A 205 -5.41 -18.64 -7.52
N LEU A 206 -5.10 -18.20 -6.30
CA LEU A 206 -4.37 -16.94 -6.07
C LEU A 206 -2.94 -16.99 -6.65
N LYS A 207 -2.26 -18.15 -6.61
CA LYS A 207 -0.96 -18.29 -7.31
C LYS A 207 -1.10 -18.16 -8.83
N SER A 208 -2.22 -18.60 -9.40
CA SER A 208 -2.51 -18.39 -10.82
C SER A 208 -2.68 -16.91 -11.14
N LEU A 209 -3.45 -16.17 -10.32
CA LEU A 209 -3.60 -14.72 -10.46
C LEU A 209 -2.26 -13.98 -10.32
N LEU A 210 -1.45 -14.33 -9.33
CA LEU A 210 -0.11 -13.77 -9.16
C LEU A 210 0.77 -14.01 -10.39
N ARG A 211 0.75 -15.23 -10.95
CA ARG A 211 1.49 -15.51 -12.20
C ARG A 211 0.99 -14.65 -13.36
N LEU A 212 -0.33 -14.50 -13.49
CA LEU A 212 -0.93 -13.70 -14.56
C LEU A 212 -0.50 -12.23 -14.48
N VAL A 213 -0.59 -11.62 -13.28
CA VAL A 213 -0.16 -10.23 -13.04
C VAL A 213 1.35 -10.07 -13.28
N LYS A 214 2.18 -11.02 -12.82
CA LYS A 214 3.64 -10.99 -13.06
C LYS A 214 3.98 -11.09 -14.54
N HIS A 215 3.32 -11.98 -15.27
CA HIS A 215 3.50 -12.10 -16.71
C HIS A 215 3.10 -10.81 -17.43
N TRP A 216 1.92 -10.27 -17.10
CA TRP A 216 1.47 -8.98 -17.62
C TRP A 216 2.52 -7.89 -17.39
N TYR A 217 3.00 -7.79 -16.16
CA TYR A 217 3.98 -6.78 -15.76
C TYR A 217 5.30 -6.91 -16.53
N GLN A 218 5.82 -8.14 -16.66
CA GLN A 218 7.07 -8.40 -17.37
C GLN A 218 6.95 -8.05 -18.87
N GLN A 219 5.90 -8.51 -19.54
CA GLN A 219 5.76 -8.41 -20.99
C GLN A 219 5.23 -7.05 -21.45
N TYR A 220 4.24 -6.49 -20.76
CA TYR A 220 3.51 -5.30 -21.23
C TYR A 220 3.94 -4.01 -20.55
N VAL A 221 4.70 -4.10 -19.43
CA VAL A 221 5.22 -2.93 -18.71
C VAL A 221 6.74 -2.86 -18.75
N LYS A 222 7.43 -3.84 -18.15
CA LYS A 222 8.90 -3.83 -18.01
C LYS A 222 9.61 -3.95 -19.36
N ALA A 223 9.19 -4.84 -20.23
CA ALA A 223 9.79 -4.99 -21.56
C ALA A 223 9.59 -3.75 -22.44
N ARG A 224 8.47 -3.03 -22.28
CA ARG A 224 8.20 -1.78 -23.02
C ARG A 224 8.90 -0.55 -22.44
N SER A 225 9.25 -0.57 -21.16
CA SER A 225 9.90 0.56 -20.48
C SER A 225 11.11 0.09 -19.67
N PRO A 226 12.11 -0.56 -20.29
CA PRO A 226 13.16 -1.29 -19.55
C PRO A 226 14.06 -0.37 -18.73
N ARG A 227 14.21 0.89 -19.16
CA ARG A 227 15.04 1.93 -18.52
C ARG A 227 14.31 2.74 -17.45
N ALA A 228 12.99 2.58 -17.32
CA ALA A 228 12.21 3.33 -16.33
C ALA A 228 12.36 2.69 -14.93
N ASN A 229 12.36 3.53 -13.88
CA ASN A 229 12.33 3.07 -12.49
C ASN A 229 10.93 2.59 -12.12
N LEU A 230 10.54 1.42 -12.62
CA LEU A 230 9.24 0.80 -12.38
C LEU A 230 9.21 0.11 -11.00
N PRO A 231 8.04 -0.05 -10.36
CA PRO A 231 7.94 -0.69 -9.06
C PRO A 231 8.45 -2.14 -9.06
N PRO A 232 8.94 -2.66 -7.93
CA PRO A 232 9.38 -4.05 -7.85
C PRO A 232 8.19 -4.99 -8.07
N LEU A 233 8.43 -6.18 -8.65
CA LEU A 233 7.42 -7.23 -8.80
C LEU A 233 6.70 -7.54 -7.47
N TYR A 234 7.42 -7.43 -6.35
CA TYR A 234 6.88 -7.64 -5.01
C TYR A 234 5.75 -6.66 -4.67
N ALA A 235 5.79 -5.40 -5.13
CA ALA A 235 4.69 -4.45 -4.93
C ALA A 235 3.40 -4.94 -5.61
N LEU A 236 3.51 -5.51 -6.81
CA LEU A 236 2.39 -6.05 -7.58
C LEU A 236 1.87 -7.35 -6.95
N GLU A 237 2.75 -8.20 -6.43
CA GLU A 237 2.35 -9.38 -5.66
C GLU A 237 1.54 -8.97 -4.41
N LEU A 238 2.00 -7.98 -3.67
CA LEU A 238 1.30 -7.44 -2.50
C LEU A 238 -0.05 -6.79 -2.86
N LEU A 239 -0.10 -6.01 -3.94
CA LEU A 239 -1.34 -5.39 -4.41
C LEU A 239 -2.36 -6.46 -4.86
N THR A 240 -1.90 -7.52 -5.49
CA THR A 240 -2.74 -8.66 -5.92
C THR A 240 -3.30 -9.43 -4.72
N ILE A 241 -2.46 -9.70 -3.70
CA ILE A 241 -2.91 -10.33 -2.46
C ILE A 241 -3.95 -9.43 -1.77
N TYR A 242 -3.71 -8.12 -1.73
CA TYR A 242 -4.66 -7.17 -1.14
C TYR A 242 -6.01 -7.17 -1.88
N ALA A 243 -6.00 -7.12 -3.21
CA ALA A 243 -7.21 -7.20 -4.03
C ALA A 243 -8.04 -8.44 -3.70
N TRP A 244 -7.38 -9.61 -3.62
CA TRP A 244 -8.02 -10.87 -3.29
C TRP A 244 -8.54 -10.89 -1.84
N GLU A 245 -7.72 -10.54 -0.84
CA GLU A 245 -8.14 -10.52 0.57
C GLU A 245 -9.38 -9.64 0.80
N MET A 246 -9.42 -8.47 0.15
CA MET A 246 -10.49 -7.50 0.35
C MET A 246 -11.70 -7.71 -0.56
N GLY A 247 -11.48 -8.24 -1.76
CA GLY A 247 -12.52 -8.41 -2.78
C GLY A 247 -13.25 -9.73 -2.69
N THR A 248 -12.60 -10.78 -2.17
CA THR A 248 -13.15 -12.14 -2.08
C THR A 248 -13.20 -12.65 -0.65
N GLU A 249 -12.84 -11.85 0.35
CA GLU A 249 -12.77 -12.28 1.76
C GLU A 249 -11.92 -13.55 1.96
N GLU A 250 -10.78 -13.61 1.24
CA GLU A 250 -9.87 -14.76 1.24
C GLU A 250 -10.47 -16.08 0.69
N ASP A 251 -11.53 -16.02 -0.12
CA ASP A 251 -12.08 -17.20 -0.80
C ASP A 251 -11.07 -17.87 -1.74
N GLU A 252 -10.91 -19.19 -1.62
CA GLU A 252 -10.08 -20.00 -2.50
C GLU A 252 -10.65 -20.14 -3.93
N ASN A 253 -11.97 -19.94 -4.08
CA ASN A 253 -12.73 -20.09 -5.31
C ASN A 253 -13.24 -18.73 -5.80
N PHE A 254 -12.48 -18.07 -6.67
CA PHE A 254 -12.86 -16.79 -7.29
C PHE A 254 -12.66 -16.84 -8.81
N MET A 255 -13.18 -15.86 -9.54
CA MET A 255 -13.01 -15.75 -10.99
C MET A 255 -11.72 -15.01 -11.35
N LEU A 256 -10.87 -15.63 -12.19
CA LEU A 256 -9.51 -15.15 -12.44
C LEU A 256 -9.49 -13.84 -13.22
N ASP A 257 -10.42 -13.67 -14.15
CA ASP A 257 -10.66 -12.46 -14.94
C ASP A 257 -11.14 -11.28 -14.09
N GLU A 258 -12.09 -11.50 -13.19
CA GLU A 258 -12.51 -10.48 -12.22
C GLU A 258 -11.33 -10.03 -11.35
N GLY A 259 -10.53 -11.00 -10.86
CA GLY A 259 -9.35 -10.70 -10.06
C GLY A 259 -8.28 -9.94 -10.82
N PHE A 260 -8.02 -10.31 -12.08
CA PHE A 260 -7.06 -9.61 -12.93
C PHE A 260 -7.53 -8.18 -13.22
N THR A 261 -8.80 -8.01 -13.56
CA THR A 261 -9.42 -6.71 -13.81
C THR A 261 -9.39 -5.83 -12.56
N THR A 262 -9.65 -6.40 -11.39
CA THR A 262 -9.54 -5.70 -10.09
C THR A 262 -8.13 -5.16 -9.84
N VAL A 263 -7.09 -5.94 -10.15
CA VAL A 263 -5.71 -5.45 -10.03
C VAL A 263 -5.44 -4.31 -10.99
N MET A 264 -5.92 -4.39 -12.24
CA MET A 264 -5.77 -3.30 -13.21
C MET A 264 -6.47 -2.01 -12.73
N ASP A 265 -7.68 -2.11 -12.20
CA ASP A 265 -8.41 -0.96 -11.65
C ASP A 265 -7.69 -0.33 -10.46
N LEU A 266 -7.15 -1.14 -9.54
CA LEU A 266 -6.35 -0.63 -8.42
C LEU A 266 -5.09 0.12 -8.90
N LEU A 267 -4.45 -0.35 -9.98
CA LEU A 267 -3.29 0.32 -10.55
C LEU A 267 -3.61 1.71 -11.11
N LEU A 268 -4.85 1.94 -11.58
CA LEU A 268 -5.29 3.29 -11.98
C LEU A 268 -5.43 4.23 -10.78
N GLU A 269 -5.78 3.70 -9.62
CA GLU A 269 -6.03 4.45 -8.38
C GLU A 269 -4.79 4.55 -7.46
N TYR A 270 -3.58 4.41 -8.02
CA TYR A 270 -2.34 4.36 -7.24
C TYR A 270 -2.12 5.60 -6.33
N GLU A 271 -2.59 6.78 -6.75
CA GLU A 271 -2.49 8.05 -6.01
C GLU A 271 -3.30 8.05 -4.69
N VAL A 272 -4.15 7.05 -4.47
CA VAL A 272 -4.98 6.89 -3.26
C VAL A 272 -4.80 5.54 -2.59
N ILE A 273 -3.82 4.74 -3.00
CA ILE A 273 -3.50 3.47 -2.33
C ILE A 273 -2.81 3.73 -0.99
N CYS A 274 -3.36 3.12 0.07
CA CYS A 274 -2.73 3.07 1.39
C CYS A 274 -2.99 1.71 2.06
N ILE A 275 -2.06 0.78 1.85
CA ILE A 275 -2.16 -0.63 2.21
C ILE A 275 -1.06 -0.98 3.22
N TYR A 276 -1.44 -1.71 4.27
CA TYR A 276 -0.52 -2.37 5.19
C TYR A 276 -1.21 -3.60 5.81
N TRP A 277 -0.42 -4.44 6.46
CA TRP A 277 -0.89 -5.61 7.20
C TRP A 277 -0.33 -5.59 8.62
N THR A 278 -1.06 -6.16 9.56
CA THR A 278 -0.56 -6.47 10.90
C THR A 278 -0.27 -7.97 11.05
N LYS A 279 0.28 -8.58 10.00
CA LYS A 279 0.52 -10.03 9.94
C LYS A 279 1.68 -10.46 10.81
N TYR A 280 2.85 -9.81 10.65
CA TYR A 280 4.08 -10.14 11.39
C TYR A 280 4.41 -9.13 12.49
N TYR A 281 3.96 -7.88 12.34
CA TYR A 281 4.03 -6.87 13.40
C TYR A 281 2.62 -6.35 13.71
N THR A 282 2.42 -5.85 14.93
CA THR A 282 1.15 -5.25 15.35
C THR A 282 1.38 -3.86 15.93
N LEU A 283 0.31 -3.08 16.09
CA LEU A 283 0.37 -1.72 16.63
C LEU A 283 0.37 -1.67 18.17
N HIS A 284 0.51 -2.81 18.86
CA HIS A 284 0.55 -2.85 20.33
C HIS A 284 1.84 -2.25 20.91
N ASN A 285 2.95 -2.33 20.17
CA ASN A 285 4.22 -1.73 20.58
C ASN A 285 4.29 -0.28 20.08
N ALA A 286 4.48 0.68 20.98
CA ALA A 286 4.46 2.11 20.67
C ALA A 286 5.50 2.54 19.61
N ILE A 287 6.68 1.92 19.58
CA ILE A 287 7.73 2.24 18.60
C ILE A 287 7.34 1.75 17.21
N ILE A 288 6.79 0.54 17.11
CA ILE A 288 6.27 0.01 15.85
C ILE A 288 5.07 0.84 15.38
N GLU A 289 4.15 1.18 16.29
CA GLU A 289 2.98 2.01 15.97
C GLU A 289 3.40 3.37 15.40
N ASP A 290 4.34 4.06 16.05
CA ASP A 290 4.87 5.34 15.57
C ASP A 290 5.54 5.19 14.19
N CYS A 291 6.34 4.15 13.99
CA CYS A 291 6.97 3.85 12.70
C CYS A 291 5.92 3.67 11.60
N VAL A 292 4.93 2.79 11.82
CA VAL A 292 3.86 2.53 10.85
C VAL A 292 3.05 3.80 10.59
N ARG A 293 2.67 4.56 11.62
CA ARG A 293 1.95 5.84 11.45
C ARG A 293 2.74 6.86 10.62
N LYS A 294 4.07 6.93 10.80
CA LYS A 294 4.93 7.79 9.96
C LYS A 294 4.93 7.34 8.51
N GLN A 295 4.98 6.03 8.25
CA GLN A 295 4.91 5.49 6.88
C GLN A 295 3.55 5.78 6.22
N LEU A 296 2.44 5.59 6.95
CA LEU A 296 1.08 5.80 6.43
C LEU A 296 0.75 7.28 6.14
N LYS A 297 1.61 8.22 6.55
CA LYS A 297 1.49 9.66 6.28
C LYS A 297 2.31 10.13 5.08
N LYS A 298 3.13 9.26 4.49
CA LYS A 298 3.94 9.58 3.31
C LYS A 298 3.07 9.84 2.07
N GLU A 299 3.72 10.29 1.02
CA GLU A 299 3.12 10.36 -0.31
C GLU A 299 2.73 8.96 -0.79
N ARG A 300 1.55 8.88 -1.43
CA ARG A 300 1.01 7.64 -1.96
C ARG A 300 1.63 7.33 -3.33
N PRO A 301 1.65 6.07 -3.77
CA PRO A 301 1.09 4.87 -3.14
C PRO A 301 1.88 4.41 -1.92
N ILE A 302 1.16 3.96 -0.89
CA ILE A 302 1.76 3.28 0.26
C ILE A 302 1.34 1.82 0.21
N ILE A 303 2.30 0.93 0.01
CA ILE A 303 2.15 -0.52 0.15
C ILE A 303 3.23 -0.96 1.14
N LEU A 304 2.88 -0.96 2.41
CA LEU A 304 3.82 -1.27 3.48
C LEU A 304 4.10 -2.78 3.51
N ASP A 305 5.37 -3.14 3.52
CA ASP A 305 5.79 -4.53 3.53
C ASP A 305 5.24 -5.26 4.76
N PRO A 306 4.49 -6.36 4.61
CA PRO A 306 3.95 -7.11 5.75
C PRO A 306 5.04 -7.67 6.67
N ALA A 307 6.27 -7.86 6.16
CA ALA A 307 7.43 -8.39 6.88
C ALA A 307 8.35 -7.31 7.46
N ASP A 308 8.33 -6.09 6.93
CA ASP A 308 9.20 -4.98 7.34
C ASP A 308 8.40 -3.66 7.50
N PRO A 309 8.14 -3.19 8.75
CA PRO A 309 7.35 -1.99 9.00
C PRO A 309 8.04 -0.68 8.57
N THR A 310 9.30 -0.74 8.13
CA THR A 310 10.09 0.43 7.69
C THR A 310 10.06 0.63 6.18
N LEU A 311 9.56 -0.35 5.42
CA LEU A 311 9.63 -0.37 3.96
C LEU A 311 8.26 -0.14 3.32
N ASN A 312 8.08 1.04 2.71
CA ASN A 312 7.04 1.22 1.69
C ASN A 312 7.56 0.66 0.36
N VAL A 313 7.05 -0.50 -0.05
CA VAL A 313 7.48 -1.21 -1.27
C VAL A 313 7.13 -0.42 -2.55
N ALA A 314 6.23 0.57 -2.44
CA ALA A 314 5.74 1.37 -3.54
C ALA A 314 6.44 2.73 -3.70
N GLU A 315 7.32 3.12 -2.77
CA GLU A 315 7.94 4.45 -2.71
C GLU A 315 8.92 4.71 -3.87
N GLY A 316 8.79 5.86 -4.55
CA GLY A 316 9.79 6.36 -5.50
C GLY A 316 9.77 5.78 -6.92
N TYR A 317 8.71 5.05 -7.29
CA TYR A 317 8.60 4.38 -8.59
C TYR A 317 7.60 5.03 -9.56
N ARG A 318 7.76 4.73 -10.85
CA ARG A 318 6.93 5.22 -11.97
C ARG A 318 5.59 4.48 -12.08
N TRP A 319 4.75 4.65 -11.06
CA TRP A 319 3.39 4.10 -11.03
C TRP A 319 2.49 4.68 -12.12
N ASP A 320 2.74 5.91 -12.55
CA ASP A 320 2.08 6.55 -13.70
C ASP A 320 2.23 5.74 -15.00
N ILE A 321 3.42 5.18 -15.26
CA ILE A 321 3.64 4.29 -16.42
C ILE A 321 2.84 3.00 -16.25
N VAL A 322 2.85 2.42 -15.04
CA VAL A 322 2.10 1.19 -14.76
C VAL A 322 0.60 1.42 -14.95
N ALA A 323 0.07 2.53 -14.45
CA ALA A 323 -1.32 2.94 -14.63
C ALA A 323 -1.67 3.16 -16.12
N GLN A 324 -0.80 3.78 -16.90
CA GLN A 324 -0.99 3.91 -18.35
C GLN A 324 -1.12 2.54 -19.02
N ARG A 325 -0.28 1.56 -18.65
CA ARG A 325 -0.36 0.20 -19.19
C ARG A 325 -1.59 -0.55 -18.70
N ALA A 326 -2.01 -0.35 -17.44
CA ALA A 326 -3.24 -0.93 -16.90
C ALA A 326 -4.46 -0.40 -17.66
N SER A 327 -4.51 0.91 -17.95
CA SER A 327 -5.57 1.53 -18.75
C SER A 327 -5.64 0.97 -20.19
N GLN A 328 -4.48 0.61 -20.76
CA GLN A 328 -4.44 -0.09 -22.05
C GLN A 328 -4.95 -1.53 -21.92
N CYS A 329 -4.52 -2.24 -20.87
CA CYS A 329 -4.91 -3.63 -20.59
C CYS A 329 -6.42 -3.79 -20.42
N LEU A 330 -7.08 -2.85 -19.74
CA LEU A 330 -8.53 -2.84 -19.51
C LEU A 330 -9.35 -2.71 -20.81
N LYS A 331 -8.72 -2.44 -21.95
CA LYS A 331 -9.36 -2.33 -23.28
C LYS A 331 -9.11 -3.56 -24.16
N GLN A 332 -8.52 -4.62 -23.61
CA GLN A 332 -8.12 -5.82 -24.35
C GLN A 332 -9.06 -6.99 -24.01
N ASP A 333 -9.06 -8.02 -24.85
CA ASP A 333 -9.96 -9.19 -24.74
C ASP A 333 -9.88 -9.88 -23.38
N CYS A 334 -8.73 -9.82 -22.70
CA CYS A 334 -8.54 -10.38 -21.36
C CYS A 334 -9.38 -9.71 -20.27
N CYS A 335 -9.96 -8.54 -20.54
CA CYS A 335 -10.82 -7.78 -19.64
C CYS A 335 -12.25 -7.61 -20.19
N TYR A 336 -12.64 -8.39 -21.21
CA TYR A 336 -13.97 -8.39 -21.80
C TYR A 336 -14.57 -9.79 -21.84
N ASP A 337 -15.88 -9.88 -21.60
CA ASP A 337 -16.63 -11.10 -21.80
C ASP A 337 -16.86 -11.39 -23.30
N ASN A 338 -17.38 -12.58 -23.62
CA ASN A 338 -17.66 -12.97 -25.01
C ASN A 338 -18.85 -12.20 -25.65
N ARG A 339 -19.42 -11.24 -24.93
CA ARG A 339 -20.54 -10.37 -25.36
C ARG A 339 -20.10 -8.90 -25.41
N GLU A 340 -18.79 -8.62 -25.42
CA GLU A 340 -18.21 -7.27 -25.49
C GLU A 340 -18.53 -6.38 -24.28
N ASN A 341 -18.83 -6.97 -23.11
CA ASN A 341 -18.95 -6.22 -21.86
C ASN A 341 -17.63 -6.25 -21.08
N PRO A 342 -17.19 -5.12 -20.51
CA PRO A 342 -16.07 -5.11 -19.57
C PRO A 342 -16.35 -6.05 -18.40
N ILE A 343 -15.37 -6.87 -18.01
CA ILE A 343 -15.44 -7.71 -16.82
C ILE A 343 -15.57 -6.81 -15.58
N SER A 344 -16.47 -7.16 -14.67
CA SER A 344 -16.63 -6.43 -13.41
C SER A 344 -15.47 -6.73 -12.46
N SER A 345 -14.91 -5.69 -11.83
CA SER A 345 -13.98 -5.84 -10.73
C SER A 345 -14.68 -6.11 -9.39
N TRP A 346 -13.94 -6.69 -8.46
CA TRP A 346 -14.37 -6.84 -7.07
C TRP A 346 -14.47 -5.48 -6.38
N ASN A 347 -15.35 -5.39 -5.38
CA ASN A 347 -15.51 -4.20 -4.56
C ASN A 347 -14.36 -4.05 -3.55
N VAL A 348 -13.19 -3.61 -4.02
CA VAL A 348 -12.00 -3.45 -3.19
C VAL A 348 -11.86 -2.01 -2.67
N LYS A 349 -11.69 -1.87 -1.35
CA LYS A 349 -11.41 -0.59 -0.71
C LYS A 349 -9.95 -0.18 -0.93
N ARG A 350 -9.69 1.11 -1.18
CA ARG A 350 -8.33 1.67 -1.41
C ARG A 350 -7.44 1.71 -0.15
N ALA A 351 -8.07 1.57 1.01
CA ALA A 351 -7.46 1.37 2.32
C ALA A 351 -8.41 0.53 3.17
N ARG A 352 -7.86 -0.23 4.14
CA ARG A 352 -8.68 -0.97 5.10
C ARG A 352 -9.50 -0.02 5.97
N ASP A 353 -10.64 -0.51 6.44
CA ASP A 353 -11.37 0.19 7.49
C ASP A 353 -10.51 0.26 8.75
N ILE A 354 -10.67 1.34 9.51
CA ILE A 354 -9.90 1.61 10.71
C ILE A 354 -10.82 1.65 11.94
N HIS A 355 -10.27 1.27 13.08
CA HIS A 355 -10.92 1.41 14.37
C HIS A 355 -10.68 2.81 14.93
N LEU A 356 -11.74 3.55 15.22
CA LEU A 356 -11.69 4.78 16.00
C LEU A 356 -12.21 4.51 17.41
N THR A 357 -11.45 4.91 18.41
CA THR A 357 -11.96 5.02 19.80
C THR A 357 -12.45 6.44 20.01
N VAL A 358 -13.74 6.57 20.31
CA VAL A 358 -14.39 7.84 20.58
C VAL A 358 -14.40 8.08 22.08
N GLU A 359 -13.62 9.06 22.50
CA GLU A 359 -13.50 9.50 23.90
C GLU A 359 -14.41 10.69 24.15
N GLN A 360 -15.14 10.67 25.26
CA GLN A 360 -15.98 11.78 25.68
C GLN A 360 -15.98 11.90 27.19
N ARG A 361 -15.76 13.12 27.68
CA ARG A 361 -15.73 13.38 29.12
C ARG A 361 -17.06 12.99 29.78
N GLY A 362 -16.98 12.13 30.78
CA GLY A 362 -18.15 11.68 31.56
C GLY A 362 -18.90 10.50 30.95
N TYR A 363 -18.45 9.96 29.82
CA TYR A 363 -19.05 8.81 29.16
C TYR A 363 -17.99 7.72 28.92
N PRO A 364 -18.38 6.43 28.93
CA PRO A 364 -17.45 5.37 28.56
C PRO A 364 -17.06 5.50 27.10
N ASP A 365 -15.80 5.24 26.78
CA ASP A 365 -15.32 5.21 25.41
C ASP A 365 -16.05 4.14 24.59
N PHE A 366 -16.13 4.34 23.27
CA PHE A 366 -16.69 3.32 22.38
C PHE A 366 -15.98 3.31 21.03
N ASN A 367 -16.03 2.16 20.36
CA ASN A 367 -15.31 1.92 19.13
C ASN A 367 -16.22 2.00 17.90
N LEU A 368 -15.71 2.59 16.82
CA LEU A 368 -16.34 2.62 15.50
C LEU A 368 -15.39 2.07 14.44
N ILE A 369 -15.93 1.35 13.46
CA ILE A 369 -15.21 0.94 12.25
C ILE A 369 -15.61 1.88 11.11
N VAL A 370 -14.62 2.53 10.51
CA VAL A 370 -14.83 3.57 9.48
C VAL A 370 -13.84 3.43 8.33
N ASN A 371 -14.29 3.77 7.13
CA ASN A 371 -13.39 3.89 5.99
C ASN A 371 -12.65 5.24 6.06
N PRO A 372 -11.31 5.27 6.02
CA PRO A 372 -10.54 6.50 6.17
C PRO A 372 -10.79 7.55 5.08
N TYR A 373 -11.30 7.14 3.92
CA TYR A 373 -11.67 8.04 2.81
C TYR A 373 -13.08 8.60 2.90
N GLU A 374 -13.92 8.09 3.80
CA GLU A 374 -15.24 8.68 4.01
C GLU A 374 -15.13 10.05 4.68
N PRO A 375 -15.99 11.02 4.30
CA PRO A 375 -15.99 12.32 4.95
C PRO A 375 -16.39 12.17 6.43
N ILE A 376 -15.78 12.96 7.30
CA ILE A 376 -16.00 12.96 8.76
C ILE A 376 -17.48 13.20 9.12
N ARG A 377 -18.29 13.81 8.25
CA ARG A 377 -19.76 13.87 8.43
C ARG A 377 -20.38 12.49 8.64
N LYS A 378 -19.92 11.46 7.91
CA LYS A 378 -20.41 10.08 8.06
C LYS A 378 -19.97 9.46 9.39
N VAL A 379 -18.79 9.83 9.88
CA VAL A 379 -18.32 9.44 11.23
C VAL A 379 -19.24 10.04 12.29
N LYS A 380 -19.57 11.33 12.17
CA LYS A 380 -20.53 12.02 13.06
C LYS A 380 -21.93 11.40 13.01
N GLU A 381 -22.41 11.04 11.82
CA GLU A 381 -23.66 10.29 11.65
C GLU A 381 -23.63 8.94 12.36
N LYS A 382 -22.52 8.17 12.25
CA LYS A 382 -22.34 6.91 12.98
C LYS A 382 -22.37 7.14 14.49
N ILE A 383 -21.63 8.12 15.01
CA ILE A 383 -21.65 8.50 16.43
C ILE A 383 -23.07 8.83 16.89
N ARG A 384 -23.81 9.64 16.12
CA ARG A 384 -25.20 10.00 16.41
C ARG A 384 -26.09 8.77 16.50
N ARG A 385 -25.96 7.82 15.57
CA ARG A 385 -26.72 6.56 15.59
C ARG A 385 -26.38 5.68 16.78
N THR A 386 -25.11 5.63 17.19
CA THR A 386 -24.66 4.79 18.32
C THR A 386 -25.08 5.34 19.67
N ARG A 387 -25.10 6.66 19.87
CA ARG A 387 -25.33 7.29 21.18
C ARG A 387 -26.62 8.09 21.31
N GLY A 388 -27.37 8.28 20.22
CA GLY A 388 -28.61 9.08 20.23
C GLY A 388 -28.40 10.59 20.35
N TYR A 389 -27.19 11.08 20.04
CA TYR A 389 -26.81 12.49 20.20
C TYR A 389 -27.54 13.43 19.23
N SER A 390 -28.28 14.40 19.77
CA SER A 390 -29.02 15.42 19.01
C SER A 390 -28.24 16.74 18.86
N GLY A 391 -27.17 16.93 19.64
CA GLY A 391 -26.33 18.11 19.64
C GLY A 391 -25.41 18.23 18.43
N LEU A 392 -24.73 19.38 18.34
CA LEU A 392 -23.65 19.59 17.39
C LEU A 392 -22.39 18.85 17.87
N GLN A 393 -21.84 17.98 17.01
CA GLN A 393 -20.65 17.21 17.32
C GLN A 393 -19.40 17.90 16.78
N ARG A 394 -18.46 18.22 17.68
CA ARG A 394 -17.09 18.61 17.37
C ARG A 394 -16.16 17.45 17.68
N LEU A 395 -15.45 17.00 16.65
CA LEU A 395 -14.49 15.91 16.76
C LEU A 395 -13.09 16.51 16.67
N SER A 396 -12.18 16.07 17.52
CA SER A 396 -10.77 16.45 17.47
C SER A 396 -9.90 15.23 17.72
N PHE A 397 -8.66 15.28 17.26
CA PHE A 397 -7.67 14.26 17.56
C PHE A 397 -6.33 14.92 17.87
N GLN A 398 -5.47 14.18 18.55
CA GLN A 398 -4.14 14.67 18.91
C GLN A 398 -3.16 13.52 18.77
N VAL A 399 -2.09 13.74 18.02
CA VAL A 399 -0.95 12.81 18.00
C VAL A 399 -0.10 13.14 19.23
N PRO A 400 0.47 12.15 19.93
CA PRO A 400 1.39 12.41 21.03
C PRO A 400 2.49 13.41 20.62
N GLY A 401 2.62 14.50 21.38
CA GLY A 401 3.59 15.58 21.10
C GLY A 401 3.16 16.59 20.03
N SER A 402 1.97 16.48 19.43
CA SER A 402 1.43 17.48 18.51
C SER A 402 0.32 18.32 19.12
N GLU A 403 0.00 19.45 18.49
CA GLU A 403 -1.22 20.19 18.81
C GLU A 403 -2.47 19.38 18.47
N ARG A 404 -3.56 19.65 19.20
CA ARG A 404 -4.87 19.07 18.97
C ARG A 404 -5.50 19.68 17.71
N GLN A 405 -5.93 18.82 16.79
CA GLN A 405 -6.50 19.24 15.51
C GLN A 405 -8.00 18.98 15.48
N LEU A 406 -8.77 19.97 15.03
CA LEU A 406 -10.20 19.84 14.79
C LEU A 406 -10.48 19.11 13.47
N LEU A 407 -11.38 18.13 13.52
CA LEU A 407 -11.80 17.32 12.39
C LEU A 407 -13.00 17.99 11.68
N SER A 408 -12.73 18.60 10.52
CA SER A 408 -13.73 19.23 9.66
C SER A 408 -14.63 18.17 9.02
N SER A 409 -15.97 18.32 9.10
CA SER A 409 -16.88 17.28 8.60
C SER A 409 -16.85 17.09 7.09
N ARG A 410 -16.29 18.04 6.33
CA ARG A 410 -16.08 17.91 4.87
C ARG A 410 -14.85 17.11 4.50
N CYS A 411 -13.89 17.04 5.39
CA CYS A 411 -12.64 16.33 5.15
C CYS A 411 -12.81 14.84 5.48
N SER A 412 -11.96 14.00 4.92
CA SER A 412 -11.84 12.59 5.32
C SER A 412 -10.77 12.43 6.40
N LEU A 413 -10.76 11.29 7.10
CA LEU A 413 -9.72 10.95 8.07
C LEU A 413 -8.34 10.83 7.38
N ALA A 414 -8.33 10.35 6.15
CA ALA A 414 -7.16 10.30 5.28
C ALA A 414 -6.49 11.67 5.07
N LYS A 415 -7.26 12.77 5.01
CA LYS A 415 -6.68 14.13 4.90
C LYS A 415 -5.80 14.49 6.10
N TYR A 416 -6.14 13.95 7.27
CA TYR A 416 -5.39 14.15 8.51
C TYR A 416 -4.30 13.08 8.71
N GLY A 417 -4.08 12.21 7.72
CA GLY A 417 -3.11 11.10 7.82
C GLY A 417 -3.55 10.00 8.80
N ILE A 418 -4.85 9.84 9.02
CA ILE A 418 -5.41 8.83 9.94
C ILE A 418 -5.76 7.57 9.13
N PHE A 419 -4.89 6.55 9.22
CA PHE A 419 -4.99 5.27 8.51
C PHE A 419 -4.81 4.05 9.42
N SER A 420 -4.68 4.26 10.71
CA SER A 420 -4.55 3.22 11.73
C SER A 420 -5.50 3.51 12.89
N HIS A 421 -5.56 2.59 13.85
CA HIS A 421 -6.27 2.81 15.09
C HIS A 421 -5.92 4.18 15.70
N THR A 422 -6.93 4.97 16.05
CA THR A 422 -6.76 6.36 16.51
C THR A 422 -7.85 6.75 17.50
N HIS A 423 -7.45 7.43 18.56
CA HIS A 423 -8.36 8.02 19.55
C HIS A 423 -8.82 9.39 19.07
N ILE A 424 -10.14 9.61 19.08
CA ILE A 424 -10.75 10.90 18.76
C ILE A 424 -11.59 11.37 19.94
N TYR A 425 -11.52 12.66 20.23
CA TYR A 425 -12.31 13.29 21.28
C TYR A 425 -13.58 13.89 20.68
N LEU A 426 -14.70 13.55 21.29
CA LEU A 426 -16.02 14.10 21.02
C LEU A 426 -16.39 15.17 22.04
N LEU A 427 -16.78 16.33 21.53
CA LEU A 427 -17.52 17.35 22.25
C LEU A 427 -18.90 17.48 21.60
N GLU A 428 -19.95 17.27 22.38
CA GLU A 428 -21.31 17.58 21.96
C GLU A 428 -21.74 18.91 22.58
N THR A 429 -22.22 19.84 21.77
CA THR A 429 -22.73 21.13 22.24
C THR A 429 -24.25 21.20 22.05
N ILE A 430 -24.93 21.57 23.14
CA ILE A 430 -26.37 21.79 23.23
C ILE A 430 -26.57 23.18 23.88
N PRO A 431 -27.31 24.12 23.28
CA PRO A 431 -28.09 24.00 22.05
C PRO A 431 -27.23 23.96 20.77
N SER A 432 -27.76 23.34 19.72
CA SER A 432 -27.04 23.00 18.48
C SER A 432 -26.79 24.18 17.54
N GLU A 433 -26.58 25.40 18.04
CA GLU A 433 -26.27 26.54 17.19
C GLU A 433 -24.88 26.38 16.57
N ILE A 434 -24.79 26.61 15.27
CA ILE A 434 -23.54 26.68 14.52
C ILE A 434 -23.12 28.15 14.38
N GLN A 435 -21.81 28.41 14.36
CA GLN A 435 -21.28 29.74 14.08
C GLN A 435 -20.87 29.82 12.61
N VAL A 436 -21.56 30.64 11.81
CA VAL A 436 -21.18 30.90 10.41
C VAL A 436 -20.59 32.29 10.26
N PHE A 437 -19.62 32.43 9.37
CA PHE A 437 -19.01 33.71 9.05
C PHE A 437 -19.63 34.25 7.77
N VAL A 438 -19.98 35.53 7.74
CA VAL A 438 -20.46 36.20 6.53
C VAL A 438 -19.45 37.26 6.15
N LYS A 439 -18.83 37.07 4.98
CA LYS A 439 -17.87 38.00 4.39
C LYS A 439 -18.62 39.05 3.58
N ASN A 440 -18.47 40.30 3.99
CA ASN A 440 -19.09 41.46 3.38
C ASN A 440 -18.31 41.98 2.17
N PRO A 441 -18.95 42.79 1.30
CA PRO A 441 -18.30 43.42 0.15
C PRO A 441 -17.14 44.36 0.51
N ASP A 442 -17.13 44.91 1.72
CA ASP A 442 -16.06 45.77 2.26
C ASP A 442 -14.82 44.97 2.72
N GLY A 443 -14.88 43.63 2.67
CA GLY A 443 -13.83 42.72 3.11
C GLY A 443 -13.94 42.27 4.56
N GLY A 444 -14.83 42.87 5.36
CA GLY A 444 -15.08 42.47 6.75
C GLY A 444 -15.81 41.13 6.85
N SER A 445 -15.55 40.36 7.90
CA SER A 445 -16.27 39.11 8.19
C SER A 445 -16.90 39.17 9.58
N TYR A 446 -18.19 38.88 9.67
CA TYR A 446 -18.94 38.86 10.93
C TYR A 446 -19.44 37.44 11.22
N ALA A 447 -19.45 37.06 12.50
CA ALA A 447 -19.88 35.74 12.94
C ALA A 447 -21.35 35.77 13.41
N TYR A 448 -22.12 34.76 13.01
CA TYR A 448 -23.54 34.60 13.30
C TYR A 448 -23.79 33.23 13.94
N ALA A 449 -24.45 33.22 15.10
CA ALA A 449 -24.93 32.00 15.73
C ALA A 449 -26.32 31.66 15.20
N ILE A 450 -26.46 30.52 14.54
CA ILE A 450 -27.72 30.13 13.90
C ILE A 450 -27.98 28.63 14.08
N ASN A 451 -29.25 28.25 14.21
CA ASN A 451 -29.61 26.84 14.20
C ASN A 451 -29.33 26.24 12.80
N PRO A 452 -28.63 25.10 12.68
CA PRO A 452 -28.30 24.47 11.40
C PRO A 452 -29.54 24.04 10.60
N ASN A 453 -30.69 23.89 11.24
CA ASN A 453 -31.97 23.59 10.61
C ASN A 453 -32.76 24.85 10.20
N SER A 454 -32.26 26.05 10.51
CA SER A 454 -32.88 27.30 10.06
C SER A 454 -32.82 27.43 8.54
N PHE A 455 -33.79 28.17 7.99
CA PHE A 455 -33.78 28.61 6.61
C PHE A 455 -32.75 29.71 6.38
N ILE A 456 -32.27 29.87 5.14
CA ILE A 456 -31.38 30.97 4.73
C ILE A 456 -32.00 32.33 5.07
N LEU A 457 -33.32 32.46 4.98
CA LEU A 457 -34.04 33.66 5.41
C LEU A 457 -33.77 34.05 6.87
N GLY A 458 -33.60 33.06 7.76
CA GLY A 458 -33.26 33.29 9.16
C GLY A 458 -31.88 33.93 9.32
N LEU A 459 -30.89 33.48 8.53
CA LEU A 459 -29.55 34.10 8.52
C LEU A 459 -29.61 35.52 7.97
N LYS A 460 -30.38 35.75 6.90
CA LYS A 460 -30.58 37.09 6.34
C LYS A 460 -31.23 38.06 7.33
N GLN A 461 -32.16 37.58 8.16
CA GLN A 461 -32.74 38.38 9.23
C GLN A 461 -31.66 38.81 10.23
N GLN A 462 -30.81 37.89 10.69
CA GLN A 462 -29.74 38.25 11.62
C GLN A 462 -28.76 39.26 11.01
N ILE A 463 -28.45 39.15 9.71
CA ILE A 463 -27.61 40.13 9.00
C ILE A 463 -28.31 41.50 8.93
N GLU A 464 -29.63 41.55 8.69
CA GLU A 464 -30.39 42.80 8.69
C GLU A 464 -30.40 43.43 10.08
N ASP A 465 -30.60 42.64 11.14
CA ASP A 465 -30.64 43.11 12.52
C ASP A 465 -29.27 43.65 12.98
N GLN A 466 -28.18 42.99 12.58
CA GLN A 466 -26.83 43.34 13.03
C GLN A 466 -26.14 44.40 12.16
N GLN A 467 -26.39 44.40 10.84
CA GLN A 467 -25.70 45.28 9.89
C GLN A 467 -26.62 46.31 9.21
N GLY A 468 -27.93 46.23 9.40
CA GLY A 468 -28.90 47.17 8.82
C GLY A 468 -29.14 47.00 7.31
N LEU A 469 -28.55 46.00 6.65
CA LEU A 469 -28.76 45.75 5.21
C LEU A 469 -30.10 45.03 5.00
N PRO A 470 -31.08 45.61 4.29
CA PRO A 470 -32.40 44.99 4.20
C PRO A 470 -32.38 43.62 3.53
N LYS A 471 -33.12 42.63 4.05
CA LYS A 471 -33.11 41.23 3.54
C LYS A 471 -33.29 41.13 2.02
N LYS A 472 -34.16 41.96 1.44
CA LYS A 472 -34.45 42.02 0.00
C LYS A 472 -33.23 42.41 -0.85
N GLN A 473 -32.32 43.18 -0.27
CA GLN A 473 -31.07 43.62 -0.92
C GLN A 473 -29.93 42.62 -0.70
N GLN A 474 -30.10 41.61 0.16
CA GLN A 474 -29.07 40.62 0.46
C GLN A 474 -29.09 39.47 -0.55
N GLN A 475 -27.92 39.11 -1.05
CA GLN A 475 -27.67 37.88 -1.77
C GLN A 475 -26.49 37.14 -1.12
N LEU A 476 -26.80 35.99 -0.52
CA LEU A 476 -25.80 35.11 0.06
C LEU A 476 -25.37 34.07 -0.97
N GLU A 477 -24.08 33.79 -0.99
CA GLU A 477 -23.46 32.78 -1.85
C GLU A 477 -22.58 31.85 -1.02
N PHE A 478 -22.62 30.56 -1.36
CA PHE A 478 -21.78 29.54 -0.76
C PHE A 478 -21.34 28.54 -1.83
N GLN A 479 -20.03 28.26 -1.91
CA GLN A 479 -19.43 27.36 -2.93
C GLN A 479 -19.84 27.69 -4.38
N GLY A 480 -19.91 28.96 -4.75
CA GLY A 480 -20.31 29.38 -6.10
C GLY A 480 -21.83 29.39 -6.34
N GLN A 481 -22.63 29.00 -5.35
CA GLN A 481 -24.08 28.90 -5.49
C GLN A 481 -24.80 30.00 -4.69
N VAL A 482 -25.71 30.72 -5.37
CA VAL A 482 -26.61 31.67 -4.72
C VAL A 482 -27.67 30.95 -3.90
N LEU A 483 -27.85 31.37 -2.66
CA LEU A 483 -28.71 30.73 -1.68
C LEU A 483 -30.14 31.24 -1.74
N GLN A 484 -31.11 30.33 -1.70
CA GLN A 484 -32.54 30.58 -1.76
C GLN A 484 -33.13 30.66 -0.35
N ASP A 485 -34.00 31.65 -0.15
CA ASP A 485 -34.51 32.04 1.17
C ASP A 485 -35.24 30.90 1.91
N TRP A 486 -35.99 30.07 1.18
CA TRP A 486 -36.83 28.99 1.72
C TRP A 486 -36.10 27.65 1.89
N LEU A 487 -34.81 27.57 1.55
CA LEU A 487 -34.02 26.35 1.75
C LEU A 487 -33.24 26.42 3.09
N GLY A 488 -33.09 25.29 3.75
CA GLY A 488 -32.34 25.18 5.01
C GLY A 488 -30.83 25.25 4.79
N LEU A 489 -30.07 25.75 5.78
CA LEU A 489 -28.59 25.75 5.72
C LEU A 489 -28.03 24.35 5.43
N GLY A 490 -28.63 23.31 6.02
CA GLY A 490 -28.25 21.92 5.79
C GLY A 490 -28.40 21.42 4.35
N ILE A 491 -29.32 21.99 3.55
CA ILE A 491 -29.52 21.61 2.13
C ILE A 491 -28.28 21.99 1.30
N TYR A 492 -27.67 23.12 1.61
CA TYR A 492 -26.42 23.58 1.00
C TYR A 492 -25.17 22.95 1.63
N GLY A 493 -25.34 22.08 2.63
CA GLY A 493 -24.23 21.48 3.36
C GLY A 493 -23.41 22.48 4.16
N ILE A 494 -24.00 23.61 4.57
CA ILE A 494 -23.37 24.64 5.41
C ILE A 494 -23.24 24.09 6.83
N GLN A 495 -22.09 24.30 7.45
CA GLN A 495 -21.71 23.78 8.75
C GLN A 495 -21.03 24.84 9.63
N ASP A 496 -20.78 24.47 10.88
CA ASP A 496 -20.03 25.27 11.84
C ASP A 496 -18.69 25.74 11.26
N SER A 497 -18.40 27.03 11.45
CA SER A 497 -17.25 27.78 10.96
C SER A 497 -17.14 27.96 9.44
N ASP A 498 -18.19 27.70 8.67
CA ASP A 498 -18.19 28.04 7.23
C ASP A 498 -18.27 29.54 7.00
N THR A 499 -17.69 29.99 5.87
CA THR A 499 -17.79 31.38 5.40
C THR A 499 -18.71 31.47 4.20
N LEU A 500 -19.74 32.32 4.29
CA LEU A 500 -20.64 32.71 3.21
C LEU A 500 -20.22 34.09 2.69
N ILE A 501 -20.49 34.35 1.41
CA ILE A 501 -20.22 35.65 0.79
C ILE A 501 -21.53 36.41 0.71
N LEU A 502 -21.55 37.65 1.22
CA LEU A 502 -22.66 38.57 1.10
C LEU A 502 -22.41 39.55 -0.05
N SER A 503 -23.39 39.66 -0.93
CA SER A 503 -23.42 40.65 -2.00
C SER A 503 -24.73 41.46 -1.94
N LYS A 504 -24.68 42.70 -2.42
CA LYS A 504 -25.84 43.58 -2.47
C LYS A 504 -26.51 43.48 -3.85
N LYS A 505 -27.77 43.06 -3.90
CA LYS A 505 -28.59 43.12 -5.12
C LYS A 505 -28.78 44.58 -5.49
N LYS A 506 -28.49 44.96 -6.74
CA LYS A 506 -28.89 46.27 -7.28
C LYS A 506 -30.42 46.30 -7.30
N GLY A 507 -31.02 47.24 -6.57
CA GLY A 507 -32.47 47.39 -6.52
C GLY A 507 -33.03 47.58 -7.93
N GLU A 508 -34.14 46.91 -8.23
CA GLU A 508 -35.03 47.32 -9.31
C GLU A 508 -35.35 48.81 -9.10
N ALA A 509 -35.03 49.62 -10.10
CA ALA A 509 -35.42 51.02 -10.11
C ALA A 509 -36.95 51.08 -9.99
N LEU A 510 -37.43 51.55 -8.84
CA LEU A 510 -38.80 52.03 -8.71
C LEU A 510 -38.99 53.07 -9.81
N PHE A 511 -39.91 52.78 -10.73
CA PHE A 511 -40.31 53.67 -11.82
C PHE A 511 -40.48 55.12 -11.31
N PRO A 512 -40.00 56.14 -12.04
CA PRO A 512 -40.31 57.52 -11.66
C PRO A 512 -41.81 57.73 -11.84
N ALA A 513 -42.45 58.26 -10.79
CA ALA A 513 -43.84 58.70 -10.86
C ALA A 513 -43.99 59.73 -11.98
N SER A 514 -44.94 59.47 -12.88
CA SER A 514 -45.35 60.35 -13.98
C SER A 514 -46.25 61.48 -13.49
#